data_AF-A0A7W9KQ39-F1
#
_entry.id   AF-A0A7W9KQ39-F1
#
_cell.length_a   1.000
_cell.length_b   1.000
_cell.length_c   1.000
_cell.angle_alpha   90.00
_cell.angle_beta   90.00
_cell.angle_gamma   90.00
#
_symmetry.space_group_name_H-M   'P 1'
#
loop_
_entity.id
_entity.type
_entity.pdbx_description
1 polymer ?
#
loop_
_entity_poly.entity_id
_entity_poly.type
_entity_poly.pdbx_seq_one_letter_code
_entity_poly.pdbx_strand_id
1 'polypeptide(L)'
;MTVRCPLTDCHTKNAADADTCVRCGTPLRHLARLSAYPDHLFNRGLAAATAGDLGTARDLFAAVVHWCPLDVVARNALALASFQLDDHAAARVNWEAVLDRSPGDPLATEGLARLADH
;
A
#
# COMPACT_ATOMS: atom_id res chain seq x y z
N MET A 1 -25.95 1.34 -8.82
CA MET A 1 -24.56 0.83 -8.78
C MET A 1 -24.61 -0.65 -8.35
N THR A 2 -23.73 -1.53 -8.82
CA THR A 2 -23.72 -2.97 -8.46
C THR A 2 -22.33 -3.42 -8.07
N VAL A 3 -22.20 -4.42 -7.19
CA VAL A 3 -20.91 -5.07 -6.87
C VAL A 3 -20.89 -6.49 -7.40
N ARG A 4 -19.72 -6.97 -7.83
CA ARG A 4 -19.53 -8.38 -8.19
C ARG A 4 -18.96 -9.13 -7.01
N CYS A 5 -19.43 -10.36 -6.79
CA CYS A 5 -18.80 -11.25 -5.83
C CYS A 5 -17.32 -11.44 -6.18
N PRO A 6 -16.39 -11.22 -5.25
CA PRO A 6 -14.96 -11.30 -5.51
C PRO A 6 -14.43 -12.75 -5.56
N LEU A 7 -15.23 -13.74 -5.16
CA LEU A 7 -14.85 -15.15 -5.34
C LEU A 7 -14.77 -15.48 -6.82
N THR A 8 -13.61 -16.02 -7.23
CA THR A 8 -13.26 -16.42 -8.59
C THR A 8 -14.30 -17.30 -9.26
N ASP A 9 -14.98 -18.17 -8.50
CA ASP A 9 -15.97 -19.10 -9.04
C ASP A 9 -17.42 -18.57 -9.02
N CYS A 10 -17.64 -17.41 -8.41
CA CYS A 10 -18.98 -16.86 -8.22
C CYS A 10 -19.28 -15.70 -9.16
N HIS A 11 -18.57 -14.58 -9.00
CA HIS A 11 -18.72 -13.32 -9.75
C HIS A 11 -20.14 -12.77 -9.93
N THR A 12 -21.11 -13.27 -9.17
CA THR A 12 -22.52 -12.85 -9.24
C THR A 12 -22.63 -11.35 -8.96
N LYS A 13 -23.46 -10.65 -9.75
CA LYS A 13 -23.79 -9.25 -9.52
C LYS A 13 -24.75 -9.15 -8.35
N ASN A 14 -24.47 -8.23 -7.44
CA ASN A 14 -25.26 -7.94 -6.26
C ASN A 14 -25.59 -6.45 -6.23
N ALA A 15 -26.62 -6.08 -5.45
CA ALA A 15 -26.88 -4.68 -5.12
C ALA A 15 -25.63 -4.06 -4.46
N ALA A 16 -25.45 -2.74 -4.61
CA ALA A 16 -24.27 -2.06 -4.10
C ALA A 16 -24.11 -2.15 -2.57
N ASP A 17 -25.23 -2.28 -1.87
CA ASP A 17 -25.38 -2.31 -0.42
C ASP A 17 -25.60 -3.74 0.13
N ALA A 18 -25.50 -4.77 -0.71
CA ALA A 18 -25.69 -6.15 -0.27
C ALA A 18 -24.65 -6.57 0.78
N ASP A 19 -25.10 -7.00 1.96
CA ASP A 19 -24.21 -7.52 3.00
C ASP A 19 -23.59 -8.88 2.61
N THR A 20 -24.36 -9.73 1.92
CA THR A 20 -23.94 -11.07 1.44
C THR A 20 -24.24 -11.28 -0.04
N CYS A 21 -23.47 -12.14 -0.70
CA CYS A 21 -23.72 -12.53 -2.08
C CYS A 21 -25.02 -13.36 -2.20
N VAL A 22 -25.91 -12.94 -3.09
CA VAL A 22 -27.19 -13.61 -3.39
C VAL A 22 -27.03 -15.06 -3.85
N ARG A 23 -25.88 -15.42 -4.42
CA ARG A 23 -25.61 -16.79 -4.90
C ARG A 23 -24.91 -17.67 -3.88
N CYS A 24 -23.81 -17.19 -3.27
CA CYS A 24 -22.90 -18.04 -2.48
C CYS A 24 -22.80 -17.63 -1.00
N GLY A 25 -23.53 -16.61 -0.55
CA GLY A 25 -23.51 -16.17 0.85
C GLY A 25 -22.24 -15.44 1.31
N THR A 26 -21.25 -15.24 0.43
CA THR A 26 -20.02 -14.51 0.76
C THR A 26 -20.32 -13.12 1.34
N PRO A 27 -19.72 -12.72 2.48
CA PRO A 27 -19.95 -11.41 3.07
C PRO A 27 -19.28 -10.31 2.24
N LEU A 28 -20.05 -9.67 1.35
CA LEU A 28 -19.54 -8.71 0.38
C LEU A 28 -19.10 -7.41 1.03
N ARG A 29 -19.90 -6.87 1.96
CA ARG A 29 -19.62 -5.58 2.59
C ARG A 29 -18.35 -5.61 3.43
N HIS A 30 -18.13 -6.69 4.18
CA HIS A 30 -16.92 -6.87 4.99
C HIS A 30 -15.70 -7.08 4.11
N LEU A 31 -15.82 -7.89 3.07
CA LEU A 31 -14.73 -8.15 2.15
C LEU A 31 -14.34 -6.92 1.34
N ALA A 32 -15.32 -6.13 0.87
CA ALA A 32 -15.07 -4.86 0.19
C ALA A 32 -14.29 -3.88 1.07
N ARG A 33 -14.59 -3.82 2.37
CA ARG A 33 -13.84 -3.00 3.34
C ARG A 33 -12.40 -3.50 3.51
N LEU A 34 -12.20 -4.80 3.64
CA LEU A 34 -10.86 -5.40 3.78
C LEU A 34 -10.02 -5.17 2.51
N SER A 35 -10.62 -5.33 1.33
CA SER A 35 -9.93 -5.09 0.06
C SER A 35 -9.54 -3.63 -0.15
N ALA A 36 -10.32 -2.68 0.37
CA ALA A 36 -10.00 -1.25 0.31
C ALA A 36 -9.12 -0.75 1.46
N TYR A 37 -8.80 -1.61 2.44
CA TYR A 37 -8.09 -1.21 3.65
C TYR A 37 -6.65 -0.75 3.39
N PRO A 38 -5.84 -1.42 2.52
CA PRO A 38 -4.52 -0.93 2.17
C PRO A 38 -4.55 0.48 1.54
N ASP A 39 -5.47 0.73 0.61
CA ASP A 39 -5.64 2.06 0.00
C ASP A 39 -6.01 3.12 1.05
N HIS A 40 -6.87 2.76 2.00
CA HIS A 40 -7.22 3.64 3.11
C HIS A 40 -6.01 4.00 3.98
N LEU A 41 -5.17 3.00 4.32
CA LEU A 41 -3.93 3.22 5.06
C LEU A 41 -2.95 4.09 4.27
N PHE A 42 -2.77 3.80 2.98
CA PHE A 42 -1.86 4.55 2.11
C PHE A 42 -2.27 6.02 2.02
N ASN A 43 -3.55 6.31 1.79
CA ASN A 43 -4.05 7.68 1.72
C ASN A 43 -3.90 8.43 3.05
N ARG A 44 -4.07 7.77 4.18
CA ARG A 44 -3.77 8.37 5.50
C ARG A 44 -2.27 8.62 5.67
N GLY A 45 -1.42 7.73 5.17
CA GLY A 45 0.04 7.91 5.15
C GLY A 45 0.45 9.14 4.35
N LEU A 46 -0.13 9.32 3.16
CA LEU A 46 0.08 10.53 2.35
C LEU A 46 -0.35 11.81 3.07
N ALA A 47 -1.51 11.77 3.73
CA ALA A 47 -2.00 12.92 4.50
C ALA A 47 -1.06 13.27 5.68
N ALA A 48 -0.57 12.25 6.39
CA ALA A 48 0.41 12.42 7.48
C ALA A 48 1.74 13.00 6.97
N ALA A 49 2.27 12.46 5.87
CA ALA A 49 3.50 12.96 5.24
C ALA A 49 3.35 14.43 4.80
N THR A 50 2.20 14.78 4.20
CA THR A 50 1.89 16.16 3.79
C THR A 50 1.80 17.11 4.99
N ALA A 51 1.36 16.62 6.15
CA ALA A 51 1.33 17.38 7.39
C ALA A 51 2.68 17.44 8.13
N GLY A 52 3.72 16.79 7.60
CA GLY A 52 5.04 16.70 8.24
C GLY A 52 5.14 15.67 9.36
N ASP A 53 4.08 14.88 9.61
CA ASP A 53 4.11 13.78 10.57
C ASP A 53 4.70 12.52 9.91
N LEU A 54 6.01 12.57 9.72
CA LEU A 54 6.76 11.52 9.03
C LEU A 54 6.76 10.19 9.79
N GLY A 55 6.68 10.22 11.13
CA GLY A 55 6.58 9.02 11.95
C GLY A 55 5.30 8.25 11.68
N THR A 56 4.16 8.94 11.73
CA THR A 56 2.86 8.34 11.37
C THR A 56 2.83 7.90 9.91
N ALA A 57 3.40 8.68 8.99
CA ALA A 57 3.47 8.31 7.58
C ALA A 57 4.24 6.99 7.36
N ARG A 58 5.44 6.88 7.93
CA ARG A 58 6.27 5.67 7.89
C ARG A 58 5.48 4.45 8.39
N ASP A 59 4.86 4.55 9.55
CA ASP A 59 4.16 3.42 10.16
C ASP A 59 2.93 2.99 9.34
N LEU A 60 2.21 3.95 8.73
CA LEU A 60 1.10 3.67 7.83
C LEU A 60 1.56 3.01 6.53
N PHE A 61 2.65 3.48 5.91
CA PHE A 61 3.20 2.84 4.71
C PHE A 61 3.76 1.44 5.02
N ALA A 62 4.39 1.25 6.19
CA ALA A 62 4.83 -0.06 6.65
C ALA A 62 3.65 -1.03 6.81
N ALA A 63 2.51 -0.56 7.33
CA ALA A 63 1.29 -1.35 7.38
C ALA A 63 0.82 -1.73 5.96
N VAL A 64 0.81 -0.81 4.99
CA VAL A 64 0.46 -1.15 3.60
C VAL A 64 1.41 -2.20 3.03
N VAL A 65 2.72 -2.06 3.23
CA VAL A 65 3.73 -3.04 2.78
C VAL A 65 3.53 -4.41 3.43
N HIS A 66 3.10 -4.45 4.70
CA HIS A 66 2.77 -5.70 5.38
C HIS A 66 1.57 -6.42 4.76
N TRP A 67 0.50 -5.69 4.43
CA TRP A 67 -0.69 -6.25 3.78
C TRP A 67 -0.45 -6.59 2.30
N CYS A 68 0.29 -5.74 1.61
CA CYS A 68 0.59 -5.81 0.19
C CYS A 68 2.11 -5.90 0.00
N PRO A 69 2.73 -7.05 0.25
CA PRO A 69 4.18 -7.21 0.17
C PRO A 69 4.70 -7.17 -1.27
N LEU A 70 3.85 -6.96 -2.27
CA LEU A 70 4.23 -6.71 -3.67
C LEU A 70 4.05 -5.26 -4.12
N ASP A 71 3.49 -4.39 -3.27
CA ASP A 71 3.25 -3.00 -3.63
C ASP A 71 4.57 -2.21 -3.67
N VAL A 72 4.95 -1.78 -4.87
CA VAL A 72 6.15 -0.98 -5.16
C VAL A 72 5.95 0.47 -4.71
N VAL A 73 4.75 1.01 -4.90
CA VAL A 73 4.44 2.40 -4.55
C VAL A 73 4.49 2.58 -3.04
N ALA A 74 3.89 1.66 -2.29
CA ALA A 74 3.95 1.66 -0.83
C ALA A 74 5.38 1.51 -0.29
N ARG A 75 6.21 0.67 -0.93
CA ARG A 75 7.63 0.53 -0.55
C ARG A 75 8.44 1.80 -0.81
N ASN A 76 8.25 2.44 -1.95
CA ASN A 76 8.89 3.72 -2.26
C ASN A 76 8.49 4.81 -1.25
N ALA A 77 7.20 4.87 -0.89
CA ALA A 77 6.71 5.82 0.12
C ALA A 77 7.29 5.53 1.52
N LEU A 78 7.38 4.26 1.91
CA LEU A 78 8.02 3.85 3.16
C LEU A 78 9.50 4.20 3.20
N ALA A 79 10.22 3.94 2.10
CA ALA A 79 11.64 4.25 1.98
C ALA A 79 11.90 5.75 2.10
N LEU A 80 11.11 6.57 1.39
CA LEU A 80 11.21 8.03 1.45
C LEU A 80 10.90 8.57 2.86
N ALA A 81 9.83 8.10 3.51
CA ALA A 81 9.50 8.51 4.87
C ALA A 81 10.60 8.12 5.87
N SER A 82 11.21 6.94 5.70
CA SER A 82 12.33 6.48 6.53
C SER A 82 13.58 7.32 6.31
N PHE A 83 13.88 7.65 5.06
CA PHE A 83 15.01 8.53 4.70
C PHE A 83 14.87 9.92 5.33
N GLN A 84 13.67 10.51 5.27
CA GLN A 84 13.40 11.82 5.86
C GLN A 84 13.41 11.82 7.41
N LEU A 85 13.37 10.65 8.02
CA LEU A 85 13.54 10.43 9.47
C LEU A 85 14.97 10.02 9.84
N ASP A 86 15.93 10.15 8.91
CA ASP A 86 17.32 9.73 9.05
C ASP A 86 17.52 8.20 9.30
N ASP A 87 16.48 7.39 9.05
CA ASP A 87 16.57 5.93 9.06
C ASP A 87 17.03 5.43 7.68
N HIS A 88 18.29 5.74 7.37
CA HIS A 88 18.94 5.41 6.10
C HIS A 88 19.03 3.91 5.85
N ALA A 89 19.14 3.10 6.91
CA ALA A 89 19.17 1.65 6.80
C ALA A 89 17.83 1.10 6.31
N ALA A 90 16.72 1.53 6.92
CA ALA A 90 15.39 1.12 6.47
C ALA A 90 15.07 1.66 5.07
N ALA A 91 15.49 2.89 4.75
CA ALA A 91 15.31 3.46 3.42
C ALA A 91 16.00 2.61 2.34
N ARG A 92 17.28 2.27 2.56
CA ARG A 92 18.07 1.43 1.65
C ARG A 92 17.41 0.09 1.38
N VAL A 93 17.06 -0.65 2.43
CA VAL A 93 16.43 -1.98 2.31
C VAL A 93 15.16 -1.93 1.48
N ASN A 94 14.33 -0.89 1.66
CA ASN A 94 13.08 -0.77 0.92
C ASN A 94 13.30 -0.40 -0.55
N TRP A 95 14.24 0.50 -0.87
CA TRP A 95 14.55 0.84 -2.26
C TRP A 95 15.26 -0.30 -3.02
N GLU A 96 16.16 -1.03 -2.37
CA GLU A 96 16.76 -2.24 -2.95
C GLU A 96 15.68 -3.28 -3.27
N ALA A 97 14.74 -3.51 -2.34
CA ALA A 97 13.60 -4.41 -2.58
C ALA A 97 12.66 -3.93 -3.70
N VAL A 98 12.59 -2.61 -3.96
CA VAL A 98 11.88 -2.07 -5.13
C VAL A 98 12.64 -2.41 -6.41
N LEU A 99 13.95 -2.19 -6.46
CA LEU A 99 14.77 -2.47 -7.64
C LEU A 99 14.89 -3.96 -7.98
N ASP A 100 14.86 -4.83 -6.97
CA ASP A 100 14.82 -6.29 -7.19
C ASP A 100 13.61 -6.72 -8.04
N ARG A 101 12.52 -5.95 -7.99
CA ARG A 101 11.27 -6.25 -8.73
C ARG A 101 11.03 -5.34 -9.91
N SER A 102 11.46 -4.09 -9.79
CA SER A 102 11.34 -3.05 -10.81
C SER A 102 12.72 -2.42 -11.01
N PRO A 103 13.64 -3.08 -11.75
CA PRO A 103 15.04 -2.64 -11.86
C PRO A 103 15.27 -1.24 -12.43
N GLY A 104 14.24 -0.63 -13.02
CA GLY A 104 14.27 0.73 -13.57
C GLY A 104 13.38 1.71 -12.80
N ASP A 105 12.97 1.40 -11.57
CA ASP A 105 12.16 2.32 -10.78
C ASP A 105 12.94 3.63 -10.49
N PRO A 106 12.46 4.78 -10.98
CA PRO A 106 13.22 6.02 -10.89
C PRO A 106 13.31 6.51 -9.44
N LEU A 107 12.26 6.34 -8.63
CA LEU A 107 12.24 6.80 -7.24
C LEU A 107 13.25 6.02 -6.39
N ALA A 108 13.32 4.70 -6.57
CA ALA A 108 14.28 3.87 -5.85
C ALA A 108 15.72 4.15 -6.30
N THR A 109 15.95 4.31 -7.60
CA THR A 109 17.28 4.65 -8.13
C THR A 109 17.77 5.99 -7.57
N GLU A 110 16.93 7.03 -7.64
CA GLU A 110 17.29 8.34 -7.09
C GLU A 110 17.44 8.31 -5.56
N GLY A 111 16.61 7.54 -4.85
CA GLY A 111 16.70 7.38 -3.41
C GLY A 111 18.03 6.78 -2.95
N LEU A 112 18.46 5.69 -3.61
CA LEU A 112 19.77 5.09 -3.33
C LEU A 112 20.94 5.99 -3.72
N ALA A 113 20.82 6.80 -4.78
CA ALA A 113 21.81 7.81 -5.12
C ALA A 113 21.92 8.87 -4.02
N ARG A 114 20.80 9.41 -3.52
CA ARG A 114 20.79 10.37 -2.40
C ARG A 114 21.47 9.80 -1.14
N LEU A 115 21.29 8.51 -0.85
CA LEU A 115 21.95 7.84 0.27
C LEU A 115 23.47 7.70 0.12
N ALA A 116 24.00 7.73 -1.10
CA ALA A 116 25.44 7.62 -1.34
C ALA A 116 26.16 8.97 -1.17
N ASP A 117 25.42 10.07 -1.21
CA ASP A 117 25.94 11.44 -1.08
C ASP A 117 25.91 11.97 0.38
N HIS A 118 25.46 11.14 1.34
CA HIS A 118 25.39 11.41 2.78
C HIS A 118 26.40 10.56 3.56
#